data_AF-A0A5E4K0D8-F1
#
_entry.id   AF-A0A5E4K0D8-F1
#
_cell.length_a   1.000
_cell.length_b   1.000
_cell.length_c   1.000
_cell.angle_alpha   90.00
_cell.angle_beta   90.00
_cell.angle_gamma   90.00
#
_symmetry.space_group_name_H-M   'P 1'
#
loop_
_entity.id
_entity.type
_entity.pdbx_description
1 polymer ?
#
loop_
_entity_poly.entity_id
_entity_poly.type
_entity_poly.pdbx_seq_one_letter_code
_entity_poly.pdbx_strand_id
1 'polypeptide(L)' 'MKTTHKKEITKNMIFAELLEKHPEAANILFESGLHCIGCGGAMYETIEQGCWAHGMNKKEIDDLIKKINKEIK' A
#
# COMPACT_ATOMS: atom_id res chain seq x y z
N MET A 1 22.91 21.08 1.43
CA MET A 1 22.25 19.87 1.95
C MET A 1 21.04 19.59 1.06
N LYS A 2 21.08 18.54 0.24
CA LYS A 2 19.93 18.15 -0.61
C LYS A 2 19.30 16.92 0.03
N THR A 3 18.44 17.12 1.02
CA THR A 3 17.55 16.08 1.52
C THR A 3 16.45 15.88 0.50
N THR A 4 16.70 15.02 -0.50
CA THR A 4 15.64 14.51 -1.37
C THR A 4 14.61 13.82 -0.48
N HIS A 5 13.50 14.49 -0.20
CA HIS A 5 12.36 13.90 0.49
C HIS A 5 11.77 12.86 -0.45
N LYS A 6 12.24 11.62 -0.33
CA LYS A 6 11.52 10.47 -0.85
C LYS A 6 10.17 10.48 -0.14
N LYS A 7 9.09 10.67 -0.89
CA LYS A 7 7.75 10.78 -0.32
C LYS A 7 7.38 9.40 0.24
N GLU A 8 7.41 9.26 1.56
CA GLU A 8 7.13 8.01 2.26
C GLU A 8 5.71 7.53 1.93
N ILE A 9 5.56 6.23 1.65
CA ILE A 9 4.26 5.62 1.40
C ILE A 9 3.54 5.53 2.75
N THR A 10 2.32 6.01 2.81
CA THR A 10 1.52 6.00 4.04
C THR A 10 0.24 5.19 3.84
N LYS A 11 -0.33 4.68 4.93
CA LYS A 11 -1.61 3.94 4.91
C LYS A 11 -2.81 4.76 4.41
N ASN A 12 -2.69 6.08 4.38
CA ASN A 12 -3.71 7.00 3.84
C ASN A 12 -3.59 7.19 2.32
N MET A 13 -2.55 6.64 1.69
CA MET A 13 -2.39 6.68 0.24
C MET A 13 -3.46 5.81 -0.43
N ILE A 14 -3.94 6.25 -1.59
CA ILE A 14 -4.89 5.51 -2.41
C ILE A 14 -4.19 4.37 -3.15
N PHE A 15 -4.81 3.20 -3.26
CA PHE A 15 -4.21 2.06 -3.98
C PHE A 15 -3.83 2.39 -5.43
N ALA A 16 -4.70 3.12 -6.16
CA ALA A 16 -4.37 3.60 -7.50
C ALA A 16 -3.13 4.49 -7.52
N GLU A 17 -3.01 5.43 -6.58
CA GLU A 17 -1.85 6.32 -6.50
C GLU A 17 -0.56 5.53 -6.19
N LEU A 18 -0.65 4.55 -5.28
CA LEU A 18 0.48 3.67 -4.95
C LEU A 18 0.93 2.88 -6.19
N LEU A 19 0.00 2.23 -6.89
CA LEU A 19 0.31 1.36 -8.02
C LEU A 19 0.72 2.14 -9.28
N GLU A 20 0.23 3.36 -9.45
CA GLU A 20 0.68 4.25 -10.53
C GLU A 20 2.14 4.67 -10.33
N LYS A 21 2.53 4.98 -9.08
CA LYS A 21 3.90 5.41 -8.75
C LYS A 21 4.87 4.26 -8.59
N HIS A 22 4.37 3.14 -8.07
CA HIS A 22 5.15 1.97 -7.69
C HIS A 22 4.42 0.69 -8.12
N PRO A 23 4.40 0.36 -9.42
CA PRO A 23 3.76 -0.86 -9.92
C PRO A 23 4.25 -2.15 -9.23
N GLU A 24 5.51 -2.17 -8.78
CA GLU A 24 6.13 -3.25 -8.02
C GLU A 24 5.45 -3.52 -6.67
N ALA A 25 4.73 -2.53 -6.10
CA ALA A 25 3.95 -2.71 -4.89
C ALA A 25 2.84 -3.75 -5.06
N ALA A 26 2.36 -3.99 -6.29
CA ALA A 26 1.32 -4.98 -6.59
C ALA A 26 1.68 -6.37 -6.06
N ASN A 27 2.93 -6.80 -6.25
CA ASN A 27 3.39 -8.11 -5.76
C ASN A 27 3.40 -8.17 -4.23
N ILE A 28 3.84 -7.10 -3.57
CA ILE A 28 3.90 -7.02 -2.10
C ILE A 28 2.48 -7.08 -1.51
N LEU A 29 1.55 -6.35 -2.10
CA LEU A 29 0.14 -6.34 -1.67
C LEU A 29 -0.51 -7.70 -1.93
N PHE A 30 -0.22 -8.33 -3.08
CA PHE A 30 -0.68 -9.68 -3.41
C PHE A 30 -0.20 -10.71 -2.37
N GLU A 31 1.10 -10.75 -2.08
CA GLU A 31 1.67 -11.61 -1.04
C GLU A 31 1.09 -11.35 0.36
N SER A 32 0.58 -10.14 0.59
CA SER A 32 -0.03 -9.74 1.86
C SER A 32 -1.53 -10.04 1.93
N GLY A 33 -2.06 -10.79 0.96
CA GLY A 33 -3.45 -11.27 0.94
C GLY A 33 -4.44 -10.31 0.27
N LEU A 34 -3.97 -9.18 -0.26
CA LEU A 34 -4.82 -8.21 -0.95
C LEU A 34 -5.01 -8.58 -2.43
N HIS A 35 -5.45 -9.80 -2.74
CA HIS A 35 -5.60 -10.23 -4.14
C HIS A 35 -6.65 -9.42 -4.92
N CYS A 36 -7.54 -8.72 -4.22
CA CYS A 36 -8.65 -7.98 -4.80
C CYS A 36 -8.32 -6.52 -5.21
N ILE A 37 -7.06 -6.06 -5.14
CA ILE A 37 -6.71 -4.67 -5.49
C ILE A 37 -7.11 -4.34 -6.94
N GLY A 38 -7.20 -5.34 -7.83
CA GLY A 38 -7.69 -5.17 -9.21
C GLY A 38 -9.21 -5.02 -9.36
N CYS A 39 -10.00 -5.11 -8.28
CA CYS A 39 -11.43 -4.83 -8.31
C CYS A 39 -11.66 -3.31 -8.42
N GLY A 40 -12.60 -2.89 -9.28
CA GLY A 40 -12.83 -1.47 -9.58
C GLY A 40 -13.11 -0.58 -8.36
N GLY A 41 -13.61 -1.13 -7.24
CA GLY A 41 -13.82 -0.37 -6.00
C GLY A 41 -12.53 -0.14 -5.19
N ALA A 42 -11.70 -1.18 -5.04
CA ALA A 42 -10.53 -1.16 -4.15
C ALA A 42 -9.47 -0.14 -4.59
N MET A 43 -9.37 0.13 -5.90
CA MET A 43 -8.43 1.10 -6.45
C MET A 43 -8.65 2.53 -5.95
N TYR A 44 -9.87 2.87 -5.49
CA TYR A 44 -10.22 4.19 -4.98
C TYR A 44 -10.22 4.28 -3.46
N GLU A 45 -9.91 3.19 -2.75
CA GLU A 45 -9.80 3.16 -1.30
C GLU A 45 -8.38 3.53 -0.85
N THR A 46 -8.26 4.02 0.39
CA THR A 46 -6.93 4.08 1.02
C THR A 46 -6.43 2.67 1.32
N ILE A 47 -5.11 2.52 1.44
CA ILE A 47 -4.51 1.24 1.82
C ILE A 47 -5.10 0.73 3.14
N GLU A 48 -5.25 1.61 4.14
CA GLU A 48 -5.83 1.26 5.44
C GLU A 48 -7.28 0.75 5.30
N GLN A 49 -8.11 1.45 4.51
CA GLN A 49 -9.51 1.07 4.30
C GLN A 49 -9.64 -0.29 3.63
N GLY A 50 -8.90 -0.54 2.53
CA GLY A 50 -8.96 -1.84 1.87
C GLY A 50 -8.42 -2.96 2.76
N CYS A 51 -7.36 -2.71 3.54
CA CYS A 51 -6.87 -3.69 4.50
C CYS A 51 -7.91 -4.03 5.58
N TRP A 52 -8.62 -3.03 6.11
CA TRP A 52 -9.70 -3.26 7.07
C TRP A 52 -10.88 -4.02 6.47
N ALA A 53 -11.28 -3.72 5.23
CA ALA A 53 -12.34 -4.44 4.52
C ALA A 53 -12.02 -5.94 4.36
N HIS A 54 -10.73 -6.28 4.38
CA HIS A 54 -10.21 -7.65 4.32
C HIS A 54 -9.84 -8.25 5.68
N GLY A 55 -10.21 -7.61 6.79
CA GLY A 55 -10.06 -8.16 8.15
C GLY A 55 -8.67 -8.01 8.76
N MET A 56 -7.78 -7.22 8.14
CA MET A 56 -6.47 -6.93 8.72
C MET A 56 -6.63 -6.01 9.94
N ASN A 57 -5.84 -6.26 10.98
CA ASN A 57 -5.78 -5.39 12.14
C ASN A 57 -4.72 -4.28 11.96
N LYS A 58 -4.73 -3.29 12.86
CA LYS A 58 -3.81 -2.15 12.81
C LYS A 58 -2.34 -2.55 12.72
N LYS A 59 -1.91 -3.60 13.43
CA LYS A 59 -0.51 -4.04 13.43
C LYS A 59 -0.13 -4.60 12.06
N GLU A 60 -1.00 -5.40 11.44
CA GLU A 60 -0.76 -5.98 10.11
C GLU A 60 -0.66 -4.89 9.05
N ILE A 61 -1.49 -3.85 9.15
CA ILE A 61 -1.42 -2.68 8.26
C ILE A 61 -0.12 -1.91 8.45
N ASP A 62 0.26 -1.62 9.70
CA ASP A 62 1.52 -0.91 10.00
C ASP A 62 2.74 -1.72 9.51
N ASP A 63 2.72 -3.04 9.65
CA ASP A 63 3.78 -3.94 9.17
C ASP A 63 3.81 -4.02 7.64
N LEU A 64 2.65 -4.01 6.96
CA LEU A 64 2.55 -3.92 5.51
C LEU A 64 3.18 -2.62 4.97
N ILE A 65 2.85 -1.47 5.56
CA ILE A 65 3.41 -0.18 5.14
C ILE A 65 4.92 -0.15 5.32
N LYS A 66 5.44 -0.72 6.42
CA LYS A 66 6.89 -0.84 6.61
C LYS A 66 7.53 -1.75 5.55
N LYS A 67 6.91 -2.89 5.23
CA LYS A 67 7.38 -3.80 4.17
C LYS A 67 7.43 -3.06 2.83
N ILE A 68 6.36 -2.36 2.46
CA ILE A 68 6.28 -1.58 1.21
C ILE A 68 7.39 -0.52 1.16
N ASN A 69 7.55 0.32 2.18
CA ASN A 69 8.60 1.35 2.19
C ASN A 69 10.03 0.79 2.20
N LYS A 70 10.23 -0.43 2.70
CA LYS A 70 11.52 -1.10 2.73
C LYS A 70 11.90 -1.68 1.36
N GLU A 71 10.95 -2.34 0.69
CA GLU A 71 11.19 -3.00 -0.59
C GLU A 71 11.17 -2.01 -1.76
N ILE A 72 10.42 -0.92 -1.65
CA ILE A 72 10.29 0.10 -2.69
C ILE A 72 11.26 1.25 -2.41
N LYS A 73 12.21 1.48 -3.33
CA LYS A 73 13.34 2.41 -3.15
C LYS A 73 13.11 3.81 -3.69
#